data_AF-A0A7C6AJK6-F1
#
_entry.id   AF-A0A7C6AJK6-F1
#
_cell.length_a   1.000
_cell.length_b   1.000
_cell.length_c   1.000
_cell.angle_alpha   90.00
_cell.angle_beta   90.00
_cell.angle_gamma   90.00
#
_symmetry.space_group_name_H-M   'P 1'
#
loop_
_entity.id
_entity.type
_entity.pdbx_description
1 polymer ?
#
loop_
_entity_poly.entity_id
_entity_poly.type
_entity_poly.pdbx_seq_one_letter_code
_entity_poly.pdbx_strand_id
1 'polypeptide(L)'
;MKEIILSHKFERDSFLKENYVLREGIEKARENISNKLVKVVVGPRRAGKSVFSIQILKGLDFAYLNLDDERILSIKNYDEIIKGLTEVYGETKCFLFDEIQNLEAWELFVNRLQRKGYNLIITGSNSRLLSKELATHHSEGERM
;
A
#
# COMPACT_ATOMS: atom_id res chain seq x y z
N MET A 1 -17.44 -6.36 -0.45
CA MET A 1 -16.07 -6.23 0.09
C MET A 1 -15.26 -7.52 0.01
N LYS A 2 -15.65 -8.58 0.73
CA LYS A 2 -14.91 -9.86 0.77
C LYS A 2 -14.57 -10.43 -0.61
N GLU A 3 -15.54 -10.44 -1.53
CA GLU A 3 -15.35 -10.95 -2.90
C GLU A 3 -14.31 -10.13 -3.71
N ILE A 4 -14.32 -8.80 -3.55
CA ILE A 4 -13.33 -7.90 -4.18
C ILE A 4 -11.94 -8.25 -3.67
N ILE A 5 -11.78 -8.39 -2.36
CA ILE A 5 -10.50 -8.71 -1.72
C ILE A 5 -10.03 -10.11 -2.10
N LEU A 6 -10.92 -11.09 -2.21
CA LEU A 6 -10.58 -12.42 -2.71
C LEU A 6 -10.07 -12.36 -4.15
N SER A 7 -10.70 -11.57 -5.02
CA SER A 7 -10.22 -11.33 -6.39
C SER A 7 -8.79 -10.77 -6.39
N HIS A 8 -8.51 -9.77 -5.57
CA HIS A 8 -7.16 -9.18 -5.47
C HIS A 8 -6.16 -10.15 -4.83
N LYS A 9 -6.59 -11.00 -3.89
CA LYS A 9 -5.74 -12.07 -3.35
C LYS A 9 -5.29 -13.04 -4.43
N PHE A 10 -6.18 -13.45 -5.33
CA PHE A 10 -5.83 -14.33 -6.45
C PHE A 10 -4.81 -13.66 -7.40
N GLU A 11 -4.99 -12.36 -7.68
CA GLU A 11 -4.04 -11.58 -8.47
C GLU A 11 -2.65 -11.53 -7.80
N ARG A 12 -2.59 -11.16 -6.51
CA ARG A 12 -1.35 -11.19 -5.72
C ARG A 12 -0.67 -12.56 -5.76
N ASP A 13 -1.44 -13.62 -5.57
CA ASP A 13 -0.92 -14.99 -5.55
C ASP A 13 -0.38 -15.42 -6.91
N SER A 14 -0.96 -14.91 -8.01
CA SER A 14 -0.42 -15.09 -9.36
C SER A 14 0.94 -14.41 -9.49
N PHE A 15 1.03 -13.13 -9.08
CA PHE A 15 2.28 -12.38 -9.08
C PHE A 15 3.36 -12.98 -8.16
N LEU A 16 3.02 -13.77 -7.14
CA LEU A 16 4.02 -14.44 -6.31
C LEU A 16 4.62 -15.69 -6.97
N LYS A 17 3.87 -16.33 -7.87
CA LYS A 17 4.25 -17.58 -8.56
C LYS A 17 5.10 -17.35 -9.81
N GLU A 18 4.95 -16.20 -10.45
CA GLU A 18 5.72 -15.88 -11.66
C GLU A 18 7.21 -15.65 -11.37
N ASN A 19 8.04 -15.97 -12.38
CA ASN A 19 9.48 -15.74 -12.35
C ASN A 19 9.80 -14.37 -12.94
N TYR A 20 10.05 -13.38 -12.08
CA TYR A 20 10.46 -12.04 -12.50
C TYR A 20 11.97 -11.89 -12.49
N VAL A 21 12.48 -11.08 -13.43
CA VAL A 21 13.83 -10.52 -13.30
C VAL A 21 13.80 -9.56 -12.11
N LEU A 22 14.62 -9.83 -11.10
CA LEU A 22 14.69 -9.01 -9.90
C LEU A 22 15.22 -7.62 -10.27
N ARG A 23 14.57 -6.59 -9.70
CA ARG A 23 15.01 -5.21 -9.87
C ARG A 23 16.17 -4.92 -8.94
N GLU A 24 17.04 -4.01 -9.39
CA GLU A 24 18.08 -3.45 -8.55
C GLU A 24 17.47 -2.81 -7.29
N GLY A 25 18.12 -3.00 -6.14
CA GLY A 25 17.66 -2.46 -4.85
C GLY A 25 16.59 -3.28 -4.11
N ILE A 26 16.19 -4.45 -4.62
CA ILE A 26 15.19 -5.30 -3.94
C ILE A 26 15.62 -5.73 -2.53
N GLU A 27 16.89 -6.08 -2.34
CA GLU A 27 17.42 -6.52 -1.04
C GLU A 27 17.44 -5.37 -0.04
N LYS A 28 17.90 -4.19 -0.47
CA LYS A 28 17.83 -2.97 0.36
C LYS A 28 16.38 -2.61 0.74
N ALA A 29 15.44 -2.79 -0.18
CA ALA A 29 14.02 -2.57 0.12
C ALA A 29 13.50 -3.59 1.16
N ARG A 30 13.92 -4.86 1.06
CA ARG A 30 13.59 -5.93 2.02
C ARG A 30 14.11 -5.65 3.42
N GLU A 31 15.34 -5.17 3.57
CA GLU A 31 15.92 -4.79 4.87
C GLU A 31 15.03 -3.79 5.62
N ASN A 32 14.44 -2.85 4.86
CA ASN A 32 13.59 -1.81 5.40
C ASN A 32 12.17 -2.28 5.72
N ILE A 33 11.73 -3.47 5.29
CA ILE A 33 10.39 -3.97 5.58
C ILE A 33 10.15 -4.10 7.09
N SER A 34 11.18 -4.46 7.87
CA SER A 34 11.08 -4.64 9.31
C SER A 34 10.86 -3.35 10.12
N ASN A 35 11.19 -2.19 9.55
CA ASN A 35 11.01 -0.91 10.25
C ASN A 35 9.52 -0.51 10.33
N LYS A 36 9.17 0.45 11.21
CA LYS A 36 7.77 0.91 11.39
C LYS A 36 7.35 2.06 10.48
N LEU A 37 8.22 2.52 9.59
CA LEU A 37 7.90 3.59 8.66
C LEU A 37 6.97 3.08 7.56
N VAL A 38 6.11 3.93 7.03
CA VAL A 38 5.32 3.63 5.84
C VAL A 38 6.26 3.59 4.64
N LYS A 39 6.23 2.52 3.85
CA LYS A 39 7.05 2.38 2.64
C LYS A 39 6.23 2.88 1.47
N VAL A 40 6.74 3.89 0.78
CA VAL A 40 6.05 4.51 -0.36
C VAL A 40 6.78 4.14 -1.64
N VAL A 41 6.09 3.48 -2.57
CA VAL A 41 6.61 3.12 -3.89
C VAL A 41 5.92 3.97 -4.95
N VAL A 42 6.59 5.01 -5.42
CA VAL A 42 6.04 5.96 -6.40
C VAL A 42 6.70 5.80 -7.77
N GLY A 43 5.97 6.17 -8.82
CA GLY A 43 6.50 6.18 -10.18
C GLY A 43 5.39 6.11 -11.24
N PRO A 44 5.71 6.36 -12.52
CA PRO A 44 4.70 6.46 -13.57
C PRO A 44 3.88 5.17 -13.73
N ARG A 45 2.72 5.28 -14.40
CA ARG A 45 1.91 4.11 -14.78
C ARG A 45 2.77 3.13 -15.59
N ARG A 46 2.55 1.82 -15.38
CA ARG A 46 3.29 0.71 -16.01
C ARG A 46 4.78 0.62 -15.64
N ALA A 47 5.24 1.35 -14.62
CA ALA A 47 6.58 1.19 -14.07
C ALA A 47 6.76 -0.08 -13.23
N GLY A 48 5.76 -0.97 -13.12
CA GLY A 48 5.84 -2.24 -12.36
C GLY A 48 5.99 -2.11 -10.84
N LYS A 49 5.39 -1.05 -10.25
CA LYS A 49 5.39 -0.77 -8.81
C LYS A 49 4.73 -1.89 -8.00
N SER A 50 3.54 -2.32 -8.42
CA SER A 50 2.77 -3.39 -7.80
C SER A 50 3.58 -4.68 -7.71
N VAL A 51 4.15 -5.10 -8.84
CA VAL A 51 5.02 -6.27 -8.92
C VAL A 51 6.23 -6.12 -8.00
N PHE A 52 6.91 -4.96 -8.03
CA PHE A 52 8.04 -4.71 -7.13
C PHE A 52 7.65 -4.83 -5.65
N SER A 53 6.56 -4.19 -5.23
CA SER A 53 6.05 -4.24 -3.85
C SER A 53 5.63 -5.65 -3.42
N ILE A 54 5.07 -6.45 -4.33
CA ILE A 54 4.73 -7.86 -4.05
C ILE A 54 6.01 -8.70 -3.92
N GLN A 55 7.02 -8.48 -4.77
CA GLN A 55 8.27 -9.23 -4.75
C GLN A 55 9.12 -8.94 -3.49
N ILE A 56 9.13 -7.70 -2.99
CA ILE A 56 9.82 -7.38 -1.72
C ILE A 56 9.13 -8.05 -0.51
N LEU A 57 7.82 -8.32 -0.60
CA LEU A 57 7.04 -9.00 0.44
C LEU A 57 6.98 -10.53 0.26
N LYS A 58 7.59 -11.08 -0.79
CA LYS A 58 7.60 -12.52 -1.05
C LYS A 58 8.17 -13.29 0.14
N GLY A 59 7.40 -14.26 0.66
CA GLY A 59 7.75 -15.06 1.83
C GLY A 59 7.28 -14.47 3.17
N LEU A 60 6.64 -13.30 3.17
CA LEU A 60 6.02 -12.69 4.35
C LEU A 60 4.50 -12.89 4.33
N ASP A 61 3.89 -12.81 5.50
CA ASP A 61 2.43 -12.72 5.64
C ASP A 61 1.98 -11.26 5.46
N PHE A 62 1.17 -10.99 4.44
CA PHE A 62 0.63 -9.66 4.15
C PHE A 62 -0.70 -9.70 3.42
N ALA A 63 -1.56 -8.70 3.63
CA ALA A 63 -2.76 -8.47 2.82
C ALA A 63 -2.47 -7.55 1.64
N TYR A 64 -3.11 -7.80 0.51
CA TYR A 64 -3.06 -6.96 -0.69
C TYR A 64 -4.45 -6.44 -1.05
N LEU A 65 -4.52 -5.16 -1.42
CA LEU A 65 -5.70 -4.54 -1.99
C LEU A 65 -5.28 -3.50 -3.04
N ASN A 66 -5.89 -3.60 -4.22
CA ASN A 66 -5.73 -2.60 -5.28
C ASN A 66 -6.88 -1.59 -5.22
N LEU A 67 -6.58 -0.32 -4.98
CA LEU A 67 -7.58 0.73 -4.82
C LEU A 67 -8.01 1.38 -6.14
N ASP A 68 -7.47 0.94 -7.28
CA ASP A 68 -7.92 1.31 -8.65
C ASP A 68 -9.09 0.44 -9.15
N ASP A 69 -9.76 -0.27 -8.25
CA ASP A 69 -10.93 -1.07 -8.56
C ASP A 69 -12.21 -0.24 -8.46
N GLU A 70 -12.97 -0.12 -9.56
CA GLU A 70 -14.22 0.67 -9.59
C GLU A 70 -15.25 0.24 -8.53
N ARG A 71 -15.21 -1.03 -8.09
CA ARG A 71 -16.10 -1.58 -7.07
C ARG A 71 -15.78 -1.04 -5.66
N ILE A 72 -14.63 -0.39 -5.48
CA ILE A 72 -14.18 0.23 -4.22
C ILE A 72 -14.65 1.70 -4.14
N LEU A 73 -14.97 2.35 -5.27
CA LEU A 73 -15.36 3.76 -5.33
C LEU A 73 -16.60 4.09 -4.48
N SER A 74 -17.46 3.11 -4.22
CA SER A 74 -18.68 3.28 -3.41
C SER A 74 -18.47 3.18 -1.90
N ILE A 75 -17.26 2.87 -1.43
CA ILE A 75 -16.99 2.66 0.00
C ILE A 75 -16.93 4.00 0.72
N LYS A 76 -17.83 4.20 1.69
CA LYS A 76 -17.86 5.38 2.56
C LYS A 76 -17.18 5.14 3.91
N ASN A 77 -17.15 3.89 4.36
CA ASN A 77 -16.56 3.52 5.64
C ASN A 77 -15.33 2.64 5.43
N TYR A 78 -14.14 3.21 5.65
CA TYR A 78 -12.88 2.48 5.46
C TYR A 78 -12.62 1.38 6.49
N ASP A 79 -13.42 1.30 7.56
CA ASP A 79 -13.37 0.14 8.46
C ASP A 79 -13.88 -1.13 7.79
N GLU A 80 -14.72 -1.02 6.76
CA GLU A 80 -15.13 -2.15 5.93
C GLU A 80 -13.96 -2.76 5.17
N ILE A 81 -13.01 -1.94 4.72
CA ILE A 81 -11.77 -2.41 4.07
C ILE A 81 -11.00 -3.28 5.05
N ILE A 82 -10.77 -2.79 6.28
CA ILE A 82 -10.01 -3.53 7.29
C ILE A 82 -10.70 -4.82 7.68
N LYS A 83 -12.02 -4.78 7.92
CA LYS A 83 -12.82 -5.97 8.21
C LYS A 83 -12.71 -7.00 7.08
N GLY A 84 -12.85 -6.57 5.83
CA GLY A 84 -12.73 -7.46 4.68
C GLY A 84 -11.34 -8.07 4.54
N LEU A 85 -10.27 -7.30 4.80
CA LEU A 85 -8.90 -7.82 4.79
C LEU A 85 -8.72 -8.87 5.88
N THR A 86 -9.20 -8.62 7.10
CA THR A 86 -9.14 -9.59 8.20
C THR A 86 -9.94 -10.86 7.89
N GLU A 87 -11.10 -10.76 7.25
CA GLU A 87 -11.90 -11.93 6.85
C GLU A 87 -11.20 -12.82 5.80
N VAL A 88 -10.36 -12.24 4.94
CA VAL A 88 -9.71 -12.95 3.81
C VAL A 88 -8.29 -13.41 4.13
N TYR A 89 -7.58 -12.65 4.97
CA TYR A 89 -6.17 -12.85 5.29
C TYR A 89 -5.91 -13.24 6.76
N GLY A 90 -6.92 -13.16 7.63
CA GLY A 90 -6.74 -13.34 9.07
C GLY A 90 -6.11 -12.12 9.75
N GLU A 91 -5.45 -12.31 10.89
CA GLU A 91 -4.89 -11.23 11.72
C GLU A 91 -3.53 -10.71 11.24
N THR A 92 -3.32 -10.60 9.93
CA THR A 92 -2.06 -10.08 9.39
C THR A 92 -1.83 -8.62 9.77
N LYS A 93 -0.56 -8.27 10.04
CA LYS A 93 -0.15 -6.91 10.40
C LYS A 93 0.54 -6.15 9.27
N CYS A 94 0.73 -6.79 8.11
CA CYS A 94 1.35 -6.14 6.96
C CYS A 94 0.32 -5.93 5.85
N PHE A 95 0.15 -4.68 5.41
CA PHE A 95 -0.75 -4.34 4.31
C PHE A 95 0.00 -3.68 3.16
N LEU A 96 -0.30 -4.15 1.95
CA LEU A 96 0.05 -3.51 0.69
C LEU A 96 -1.20 -2.91 0.07
N PHE A 97 -1.24 -1.57 -0.01
CA PHE A 97 -2.27 -0.83 -0.73
C PHE A 97 -1.73 -0.30 -2.05
N ASP A 98 -2.26 -0.79 -3.17
CA ASP A 98 -1.89 -0.34 -4.50
C ASP A 98 -2.71 0.90 -4.91
N GLU A 99 -2.07 1.83 -5.61
CA GLU A 99 -2.69 3.07 -6.13
C GLU A 99 -3.50 3.81 -5.04
N ILE A 100 -2.86 4.01 -3.88
CA ILE A 100 -3.46 4.57 -2.64
C ILE A 100 -4.14 5.92 -2.85
N GLN A 101 -3.70 6.71 -3.83
CA GLN A 101 -4.27 8.02 -4.12
C GLN A 101 -5.72 7.96 -4.61
N ASN A 102 -6.20 6.78 -5.03
CA ASN A 102 -7.59 6.58 -5.44
C ASN A 102 -8.56 6.48 -4.25
N LEU A 103 -8.03 6.28 -3.05
CA LEU A 103 -8.81 6.35 -1.82
C LEU A 103 -8.86 7.81 -1.34
N GLU A 104 -10.07 8.36 -1.18
CA GLU A 104 -10.23 9.72 -0.67
C GLU A 104 -9.68 9.83 0.77
N ALA A 105 -9.04 10.95 1.12
CA ALA A 105 -8.48 11.14 2.47
C ALA A 105 -7.58 9.98 2.96
N TRP A 106 -6.89 9.28 2.04
CA TRP A 106 -6.05 8.11 2.34
C TRP A 106 -4.97 8.39 3.38
N GLU A 107 -4.47 9.62 3.49
CA GLU A 107 -3.46 10.02 4.48
C GLU A 107 -3.94 9.77 5.91
N LEU A 108 -5.18 10.14 6.21
CA LEU A 108 -5.80 9.90 7.52
C LEU A 108 -5.97 8.40 7.78
N PHE A 109 -6.33 7.65 6.74
CA PHE A 109 -6.47 6.19 6.81
C PHE A 109 -5.13 5.50 7.11
N VAL A 110 -4.08 5.82 6.36
CA VAL A 110 -2.73 5.28 6.54
C VAL A 110 -2.16 5.66 7.91
N ASN A 111 -2.25 6.94 8.31
CA ASN A 111 -1.77 7.41 9.61
C ASN A 111 -2.47 6.72 10.78
N ARG A 112 -3.78 6.46 10.66
CA ARG A 112 -4.56 5.71 11.65
C ARG A 112 -4.06 4.27 11.76
N LEU A 113 -3.79 3.59 10.64
CA LEU A 113 -3.29 2.21 10.64
C LEU A 113 -1.86 2.12 11.17
N GLN A 114 -0.98 3.05 10.79
CA GLN A 114 0.38 3.09 11.30
C GLN A 114 0.41 3.24 12.83
N ARG A 115 -0.41 4.14 13.40
CA ARG A 115 -0.57 4.29 14.86
C ARG A 115 -1.11 3.03 15.55
N LYS A 116 -1.91 2.22 14.84
CA LYS A 116 -2.38 0.90 15.31
C LYS A 116 -1.33 -0.21 15.18
N GLY A 117 -0.13 0.11 14.70
CA GLY A 117 1.00 -0.83 14.61
C GLY A 117 1.02 -1.69 13.35
N TYR A 118 0.25 -1.34 12.31
CA TYR A 118 0.35 -2.03 11.02
C TYR A 118 1.63 -1.62 10.27
N ASN A 119 2.27 -2.57 9.62
CA ASN A 119 3.35 -2.34 8.66
C ASN A 119 2.76 -2.08 7.28
N LEU A 120 3.00 -0.89 6.73
CA LEU A 120 2.29 -0.40 5.55
C LEU A 120 3.25 -0.20 4.39
N ILE A 121 2.89 -0.77 3.24
CA ILE A 121 3.48 -0.51 1.94
C ILE A 121 2.38 0.10 1.09
N ILE A 122 2.64 1.26 0.50
CA ILE A 122 1.69 1.93 -0.38
C ILE A 122 2.35 2.20 -1.72
N THR A 123 1.60 2.08 -2.81
CA THR A 123 2.07 2.49 -4.13
C THR A 123 1.25 3.64 -4.65
N GLY A 124 1.77 4.36 -5.63
CA GLY A 124 0.91 5.13 -6.51
C GLY A 124 1.60 5.85 -7.65
N SER A 125 0.79 6.20 -8.65
CA SER A 125 1.27 6.70 -9.93
C SER A 125 1.56 8.21 -9.98
N ASN A 126 1.21 8.95 -8.93
CA ASN A 126 1.36 10.41 -8.89
C ASN A 126 2.46 10.85 -7.90
N SER A 127 3.39 11.69 -8.36
CA SER A 127 4.41 12.32 -7.50
C SER A 127 3.80 13.20 -6.40
N ARG A 128 2.51 13.57 -6.50
CA ARG A 128 1.79 14.30 -5.46
C ARG A 128 1.71 13.59 -4.11
N LEU A 129 1.87 12.26 -4.07
CA LEU A 129 1.92 11.47 -2.82
C LEU A 129 2.95 12.02 -1.83
N LEU A 130 4.07 12.56 -2.32
CA LEU A 130 5.15 13.11 -1.50
C LEU A 130 5.04 14.63 -1.30
N SER A 131 4.25 15.33 -2.13
CA SER A 131 4.17 16.79 -2.12
C SER A 131 3.37 17.36 -0.95
N LYS A 132 2.43 16.59 -0.38
CA LYS A 132 1.65 17.04 0.77
C LYS A 132 2.43 16.93 2.09
N GLU A 133 3.23 15.89 2.29
CA GLU A 133 4.14 15.81 3.45
C GLU A 133 5.16 16.96 3.45
N LEU A 134 5.70 17.31 2.28
CA LEU A 134 6.65 18.41 2.13
C LEU A 134 6.01 19.80 2.31
N ALA A 135 4.74 19.97 1.96
CA ALA A 135 4.03 21.25 2.09
C ALA A 135 3.79 21.63 3.56
N THR A 136 3.46 20.65 4.42
CA THR A 136 3.27 20.88 5.86
C THR A 136 4.56 21.25 6.61
N HIS A 137 5.74 20.90 6.08
CA HIS A 137 7.01 21.33 6.66
C HIS A 137 7.47 22.72 6.22
N HIS A 138 6.96 23.26 5.11
CA HIS A 138 7.35 24.60 4.62
C HIS A 138 6.42 25.73 5.09
N SER A 139 5.29 25.43 5.74
CA SER A 139 4.34 26.44 6.22
C SER A 139 4.53 26.89 7.68
N GLU A 140 5.48 26.29 8.42
CA GLU A 140 5.77 26.68 9.82
C GLU A 140 7.02 27.60 9.95
N GLY A 141 7.66 27.97 8.84
CA GLY A 141 8.91 28.76 8.84
C GLY A 141 8.79 30.28 8.66
N GLU A 142 7.60 30.82 8.35
CA GLU A 142 7.41 32.26 8.06
C GLU A 142 6.56 32.99 9.12
N ARG A 143 6.81 32.68 10.40
CA ARG A 143 6.39 33.53 11.52
C ARG A 143 7.53 33.69 12.54
N MET A 144 8.54 34.47 12.16
CA MET A 144 9.31 35.33 13.06
C MET A 144 9.68 36.61 12.30
#